data_AF-A0A6A2FQJ4-F1
#
_entry.id   AF-A0A6A2FQJ4-F1
#
_cell.length_a   1.000
_cell.length_b   1.000
_cell.length_c   1.000
_cell.angle_alpha   90.00
_cell.angle_beta   90.00
_cell.angle_gamma   90.00
#
_symmetry.space_group_name_H-M   'P 1'
#
loop_
_entity.id
_entity.type
_entity.pdbx_description
1 polymer ?
#
loop_
_entity_poly.entity_id
_entity_poly.type
_entity_poly.pdbx_seq_one_letter_code
_entity_poly.pdbx_strand_id
1 'polypeptide(L)'
;MKKLSVLLILCTVSLFFLQNCKDKDSVKPNPCADKQIPLGDIILAEKPGLFADWYKGEKEFFEVDKINDYLTLHMIGPPGYKSYRWSIGSMIDYSTKQNAVINFDKPEGLLKVRLIATRTPMTDCFPNDDGVDTFVKSIDVIKNWNGNQANSPITGTWKGNSTQFGDTLYEVSFYYDTIKKATYIKNLLRTNCFDDDISLGYIVWAGQGRKTDCVFDFIAQTFVDNKDSIVIDYRVEGPSPQYLWTRYRFTGKRN
;
A
#
# COMPACT_ATOMS: atom_id res chain seq x y z
N MET A 1 76.66 34.35 15.26
CA MET A 1 76.21 33.18 16.06
C MET A 1 74.86 33.36 16.80
N LYS A 2 74.09 34.45 16.60
CA LYS A 2 72.79 34.65 17.31
C LYS A 2 71.54 34.08 16.61
N LYS A 3 71.63 33.64 15.34
CA LYS A 3 70.48 33.13 14.57
C LYS A 3 70.21 31.63 14.74
N LEU A 4 71.18 30.86 15.24
CA LEU A 4 71.05 29.40 15.39
C LEU A 4 70.28 29.00 16.66
N SER A 5 70.36 29.81 17.73
CA SER A 5 69.67 29.54 19.00
C SER A 5 68.15 29.78 18.94
N VAL A 6 67.68 30.67 18.06
CA VAL A 6 66.23 30.97 17.92
C VAL A 6 65.51 29.85 17.16
N LEU A 7 66.18 29.20 16.20
CA LEU A 7 65.59 28.12 15.41
C LEU A 7 65.40 26.83 16.23
N LEU A 8 66.32 26.54 17.15
CA LEU A 8 66.26 25.34 18.00
C LEU A 8 65.15 25.44 19.08
N ILE A 9 64.86 26.65 19.56
CA ILE A 9 63.78 26.90 20.52
C ILE A 9 62.41 26.81 19.82
N LEU A 10 62.29 27.27 18.57
CA LEU A 10 61.04 27.13 17.82
C LEU A 10 60.68 25.67 17.50
N CYS A 11 61.68 24.84 17.18
CA CYS A 11 61.45 23.40 16.92
C CYS A 11 61.12 22.60 18.19
N THR A 12 61.64 23.00 19.36
CA THR A 12 61.32 22.29 20.61
C THR A 12 59.95 22.66 21.16
N VAL A 13 59.50 23.90 20.98
CA VAL A 13 58.14 24.32 21.35
C VAL A 13 57.08 23.64 20.47
N SER A 14 57.31 23.48 19.16
CA SER A 14 56.37 22.79 18.26
C SER A 14 56.24 21.28 18.51
N LEU A 15 57.31 20.62 18.99
CA LEU A 15 57.25 19.21 19.40
C LEU A 15 56.48 18.98 20.71
N PHE A 16 56.45 19.96 21.62
CA PHE A 16 55.64 19.88 22.84
C PHE A 16 54.12 20.06 22.59
N PHE A 17 53.74 20.84 21.57
CA PHE A 17 52.33 20.98 21.19
C PHE A 17 51.73 19.73 20.51
N LEU A 18 52.56 18.88 19.90
CA LEU A 18 52.09 17.63 19.27
C LEU A 18 51.87 16.48 20.27
N GLN A 19 52.47 16.51 21.47
CA GLN A 19 52.27 15.47 22.49
C GLN A 19 51.05 15.69 23.38
N ASN A 20 50.39 16.85 23.29
CA ASN A 20 49.24 17.17 24.15
C ASN A 20 47.87 17.04 23.46
N CYS A 21 47.82 16.58 22.21
CA CYS A 21 46.63 15.96 21.64
C CYS A 21 46.50 14.52 22.18
N LYS A 22 46.37 14.38 23.50
CA LYS A 22 45.60 13.26 24.02
C LYS A 22 44.18 13.57 23.61
N ASP A 23 43.63 12.78 22.68
CA ASP A 23 42.20 12.76 22.37
C ASP A 23 41.43 12.52 23.67
N LYS A 24 41.19 13.59 24.42
CA LYS A 24 40.50 13.57 25.71
C LYS A 24 39.00 13.35 25.55
N ASP A 25 38.51 13.32 24.32
CA ASP A 25 37.10 13.12 24.00
C ASP A 25 36.93 12.08 22.89
N SER A 26 37.61 10.93 22.99
CA SER A 26 37.02 9.71 22.41
C SER A 26 35.83 9.33 23.29
N VAL A 27 34.74 10.11 23.16
CA VAL A 27 33.41 9.72 23.61
C VAL A 27 33.24 8.30 23.11
N LYS A 28 33.25 7.31 24.02
CA LYS A 28 32.99 5.93 23.63
C LYS A 28 31.73 5.96 22.79
N PRO A 29 31.75 5.47 21.54
CA PRO A 29 30.57 5.46 20.70
C PRO A 29 29.46 4.80 21.51
N ASN A 30 28.36 5.53 21.75
CA ASN A 30 27.23 4.96 22.46
C ASN A 30 26.71 3.78 21.61
N PRO A 31 26.83 2.52 22.07
CA PRO A 31 26.46 1.35 21.27
C PRO A 31 24.96 1.30 20.93
N CYS A 32 24.17 2.17 21.57
CA CYS A 32 22.73 2.29 21.41
C CYS A 32 22.29 3.51 20.58
N ALA A 33 23.22 4.35 20.10
CA ALA A 33 22.87 5.58 19.38
C ALA A 33 22.04 5.33 18.10
N ASP A 34 22.34 4.23 17.40
CA ASP A 34 21.66 3.87 16.14
C ASP A 34 20.64 2.73 16.33
N LYS A 35 20.43 2.26 17.57
CA LYS A 35 19.44 1.22 17.84
C LYS A 35 18.07 1.87 17.89
N GLN A 36 17.12 1.30 17.14
CA GLN A 36 15.72 1.65 17.20
C GLN A 36 14.91 0.39 17.40
N ILE A 37 13.85 0.49 18.20
CA ILE A 37 12.81 -0.54 18.25
C ILE A 37 12.23 -0.65 16.83
N PRO A 38 12.14 -1.86 16.24
CA PRO A 38 11.60 -2.03 14.90
C PRO A 38 10.22 -1.37 14.77
N LEU A 39 10.14 -0.31 13.97
CA LEU A 39 8.87 0.32 13.61
C LEU A 39 8.31 -0.41 12.39
N GLY A 40 7.66 -1.54 12.64
CA GLY A 40 6.81 -2.21 11.66
C GLY A 40 5.35 -1.75 11.78
N ASP A 41 4.55 -2.03 10.76
CA ASP A 41 3.09 -1.99 10.85
C ASP A 41 2.53 -3.24 10.16
N ILE A 42 1.29 -3.61 10.47
CA ILE A 42 0.59 -4.66 9.76
C ILE A 42 -0.03 -4.12 8.47
N ILE A 43 -0.10 -4.96 7.45
CA ILE A 43 -0.77 -4.63 6.19
C ILE A 43 -2.00 -5.52 6.07
N LEU A 44 -3.15 -4.89 5.83
CA LEU A 44 -4.40 -5.56 5.49
C LEU A 44 -4.61 -5.35 4.00
N ALA A 45 -4.63 -6.41 3.21
CA ALA A 45 -4.61 -6.28 1.77
C ALA A 45 -5.51 -7.27 1.06
N GLU A 46 -5.95 -6.88 -0.13
CA GLU A 46 -6.58 -7.78 -1.08
C GLU A 46 -5.54 -8.19 -2.14
N LYS A 47 -5.58 -9.46 -2.54
CA LYS A 47 -4.88 -9.91 -3.74
C LYS A 47 -5.82 -9.77 -4.93
N PRO A 48 -5.43 -9.08 -6.02
CA PRO A 48 -6.21 -9.08 -7.26
C PRO A 48 -6.52 -10.52 -7.67
N GLY A 49 -7.79 -10.82 -7.96
CA GLY A 49 -8.25 -12.16 -8.31
C GLY A 49 -7.68 -12.69 -9.64
N LEU A 50 -8.55 -13.16 -10.55
CA LEU A 50 -8.22 -13.88 -11.79
C LEU A 50 -7.25 -13.16 -12.77
N PHE A 51 -6.89 -11.91 -12.50
CA PHE A 51 -6.00 -11.10 -13.33
C PHE A 51 -4.63 -10.82 -12.71
N ALA A 52 -4.29 -11.42 -11.56
CA ALA A 52 -2.98 -11.26 -10.92
C ALA A 52 -1.81 -11.51 -11.88
N ASP A 53 -1.95 -12.48 -12.79
CA ASP A 53 -0.92 -12.82 -13.79
C ASP A 53 -0.68 -11.71 -14.83
N TRP A 54 -1.61 -10.77 -14.99
CA TRP A 54 -1.48 -9.63 -15.91
C TRP A 54 -0.76 -8.45 -15.22
N TYR A 55 -0.67 -8.45 -13.88
CA TYR A 55 0.03 -7.46 -13.05
C TYR A 55 1.48 -7.85 -12.72
N LYS A 56 2.23 -8.38 -13.69
CA LYS A 56 3.63 -8.84 -13.51
C LYS A 56 4.66 -7.79 -13.05
N GLY A 57 4.24 -6.58 -12.67
CA GLY A 57 5.14 -5.44 -12.46
C GLY A 57 5.20 -4.84 -11.06
N GLU A 58 4.09 -4.61 -10.36
CA GLU A 58 4.12 -3.47 -9.41
C GLU A 58 3.50 -3.63 -8.01
N LYS A 59 2.70 -4.68 -7.72
CA LYS A 59 2.29 -5.07 -6.35
C LYS A 59 1.43 -6.33 -6.38
N GLU A 60 1.79 -7.36 -5.61
CA GLU A 60 0.97 -8.57 -5.43
C GLU A 60 -0.25 -8.31 -4.53
N PHE A 61 -0.18 -7.27 -3.70
CA PHE A 61 -1.17 -6.96 -2.67
C PHE A 61 -1.48 -5.46 -2.65
N PHE A 62 -2.76 -5.13 -2.44
CA PHE A 62 -3.23 -3.76 -2.31
C PHE A 62 -3.81 -3.56 -0.93
N GLU A 63 -3.27 -2.59 -0.19
CA GLU A 63 -3.76 -2.29 1.16
C GLU A 63 -5.20 -1.76 1.09
N VAL A 64 -6.07 -2.30 1.95
CA VAL A 64 -7.49 -2.00 2.00
C VAL A 64 -7.94 -1.78 3.44
N ASP A 65 -8.93 -0.92 3.63
CA ASP A 65 -9.65 -0.71 4.89
C ASP A 65 -11.10 -1.22 4.82
N LYS A 66 -11.54 -1.68 3.64
CA LYS A 66 -12.81 -2.34 3.40
C LYS A 66 -12.63 -3.55 2.49
N ILE A 67 -13.37 -4.63 2.75
CA ILE A 67 -13.34 -5.83 1.91
C ILE A 67 -14.74 -6.43 1.78
N ASN A 68 -15.07 -6.97 0.60
CA ASN A 68 -16.31 -7.73 0.44
C ASN A 68 -16.25 -9.06 1.19
N ASP A 69 -17.39 -9.47 1.72
CA ASP A 69 -17.62 -10.77 2.35
C ASP A 69 -17.51 -12.00 1.43
N TYR A 70 -16.95 -11.85 0.23
CA TYR A 70 -16.67 -12.92 -0.73
C TYR A 70 -15.20 -12.93 -1.16
N LEU A 71 -14.42 -11.94 -0.71
CA LEU A 71 -13.01 -11.77 -1.07
C LEU A 71 -12.10 -12.23 0.07
N THR A 72 -10.89 -12.61 -0.30
CA THR A 72 -9.85 -13.04 0.65
C THR A 72 -9.11 -11.83 1.18
N LEU A 73 -9.15 -11.64 2.50
CA LEU A 73 -8.29 -10.68 3.19
C LEU A 73 -6.95 -11.32 3.50
N HIS A 74 -5.87 -10.69 3.02
CA HIS A 74 -4.51 -11.00 3.36
C HIS A 74 -4.04 -10.11 4.51
N MET A 75 -3.58 -10.74 5.59
CA MET A 75 -3.01 -10.08 6.77
C MET A 75 -1.50 -10.35 6.76
N ILE A 76 -0.70 -9.30 6.62
CA ILE A 76 0.75 -9.40 6.44
C ILE A 76 1.43 -8.75 7.63
N GLY A 77 2.24 -9.53 8.34
CA GLY A 77 3.00 -9.10 9.50
C GLY A 77 4.38 -8.56 9.12
N PRO A 78 4.92 -7.58 9.88
CA PRO A 78 6.26 -7.09 9.64
C PRO A 78 7.30 -8.22 9.79
N PRO A 79 8.36 -8.25 8.98
CA PRO A 79 9.41 -9.25 9.10
C PRO A 79 10.26 -9.03 10.37
N GLY A 80 11.09 -10.01 10.72
CA GLY A 80 12.08 -9.90 11.81
C GLY A 80 11.60 -10.34 13.19
N TYR A 81 10.36 -10.84 13.31
CA TYR A 81 9.83 -11.41 14.55
C TYR A 81 9.98 -12.94 14.58
N LYS A 82 10.10 -13.49 15.80
CA LYS A 82 10.21 -14.92 16.10
C LYS A 82 8.86 -15.63 16.13
N SER A 83 7.81 -14.93 16.56
CA SER A 83 6.45 -15.47 16.56
C SER A 83 5.43 -14.39 16.25
N TYR A 84 4.27 -14.84 15.76
CA TYR A 84 3.14 -14.02 15.37
C TYR A 84 1.89 -14.64 15.99
N ARG A 85 0.92 -13.80 16.36
CA ARG A 85 -0.37 -14.23 16.90
C ARG A 85 -1.44 -13.24 16.45
N TRP A 86 -2.18 -13.64 15.42
CA TRP A 86 -3.25 -12.85 14.83
C TRP A 86 -4.56 -13.05 15.58
N SER A 87 -5.35 -11.98 15.68
CA SER A 87 -6.74 -12.01 16.12
C SER A 87 -7.56 -11.06 15.24
N ILE A 88 -8.79 -11.44 14.92
CA ILE A 88 -9.67 -10.63 14.07
C ILE A 88 -11.11 -10.71 14.58
N GLY A 89 -11.67 -9.55 14.96
CA GLY A 89 -12.99 -9.49 15.59
C GLY A 89 -13.02 -10.36 16.87
N SER A 90 -13.92 -11.34 16.90
CA SER A 90 -14.05 -12.32 17.98
C SER A 90 -13.14 -13.55 17.82
N MET A 91 -12.47 -13.72 16.67
CA MET A 91 -11.56 -14.84 16.42
C MET A 91 -10.21 -14.54 17.06
N ILE A 92 -10.05 -15.00 18.29
CA ILE A 92 -8.79 -14.96 19.03
C ILE A 92 -7.87 -16.07 18.52
N ASP A 93 -6.59 -15.77 18.35
CA ASP A 93 -5.53 -16.71 17.95
C ASP A 93 -5.76 -17.37 16.60
N TYR A 94 -6.35 -16.61 15.68
CA TYR A 94 -6.71 -17.04 14.35
C TYR A 94 -5.54 -17.69 13.60
N SER A 95 -4.33 -17.13 13.72
CA SER A 95 -3.14 -17.65 13.04
C SER A 95 -1.86 -17.31 13.79
N THR A 96 -0.86 -18.18 13.68
CA THR A 96 0.49 -17.99 14.23
C THR A 96 1.56 -17.72 13.16
N LYS A 97 1.16 -17.64 11.89
CA LYS A 97 2.06 -17.37 10.76
C LYS A 97 2.30 -15.86 10.64
N GLN A 98 3.46 -15.48 10.08
CA GLN A 98 3.74 -14.08 9.74
C GLN A 98 2.65 -13.52 8.82
N ASN A 99 2.30 -14.28 7.77
CA ASN A 99 1.24 -13.95 6.85
C ASN A 99 0.06 -14.90 7.09
N ALA A 100 -1.13 -14.33 7.15
CA ALA A 100 -2.39 -15.05 7.32
C ALA A 100 -3.39 -14.61 6.26
N VAL A 101 -4.35 -15.48 5.95
CA VAL A 101 -5.43 -15.20 5.00
C VAL A 101 -6.74 -15.59 5.64
N ILE A 102 -7.79 -14.81 5.43
CA ILE A 102 -9.14 -15.11 5.88
C ILE A 102 -10.15 -14.84 4.78
N ASN A 103 -11.11 -15.74 4.63
CA ASN A 103 -12.31 -15.53 3.84
C ASN A 103 -13.46 -15.25 4.80
N PHE A 104 -14.32 -14.33 4.41
CA PHE A 104 -15.59 -14.10 5.10
C PHE A 104 -16.69 -14.81 4.30
N ASP A 105 -17.73 -15.28 4.99
CA ASP A 105 -18.88 -15.94 4.35
C ASP A 105 -20.15 -15.05 4.39
N LYS A 106 -20.07 -13.92 5.08
CA LYS A 106 -21.17 -12.98 5.34
C LYS A 106 -20.60 -11.62 5.77
N PRO A 107 -21.37 -10.53 5.72
CA PRO A 107 -20.89 -9.25 6.20
C PRO A 107 -20.73 -9.29 7.73
N GLU A 108 -19.63 -8.76 8.23
CA GLU A 108 -19.32 -8.67 9.67
C GLU A 108 -19.23 -7.22 10.15
N GLY A 109 -19.26 -6.25 9.23
CA GLY A 109 -19.06 -4.83 9.54
C GLY A 109 -17.61 -4.54 9.96
N LEU A 110 -17.43 -3.51 10.79
CA LEU A 110 -16.11 -3.07 11.24
C LEU A 110 -15.47 -4.05 12.24
N LEU A 111 -14.41 -4.73 11.81
CA LEU A 111 -13.61 -5.64 12.61
C LEU A 111 -12.28 -5.01 13.02
N LYS A 112 -11.84 -5.30 14.25
CA LYS A 112 -10.46 -5.03 14.69
C LYS A 112 -9.56 -6.21 14.34
N VAL A 113 -8.47 -5.94 13.64
CA VAL A 113 -7.39 -6.90 13.38
C VAL A 113 -6.22 -6.55 14.28
N ARG A 114 -5.78 -7.53 15.08
CA ARG A 114 -4.66 -7.40 16.00
C ARG A 114 -3.59 -8.42 15.67
N LEU A 115 -2.34 -7.98 15.67
CA LEU A 115 -1.17 -8.86 15.69
C LEU A 115 -0.39 -8.61 16.97
N ILE A 116 -0.09 -9.69 17.70
CA ILE A 116 0.96 -9.69 18.72
C ILE A 116 2.16 -10.41 18.12
N ALA A 117 3.30 -9.73 18.01
CA ALA A 117 4.53 -10.30 17.49
C ALA A 117 5.64 -10.24 18.54
N THR A 118 6.48 -11.27 18.60
CA THR A 118 7.56 -11.33 19.60
C THR A 118 8.94 -11.38 18.94
N ARG A 119 9.90 -10.66 19.52
CA ARG A 119 11.31 -10.60 19.11
C ARG A 119 12.19 -10.73 20.34
N THR A 120 13.50 -10.85 20.15
CA THR A 120 14.43 -10.80 21.29
C THR A 120 14.39 -9.39 21.89
N PRO A 121 14.21 -9.25 23.22
CA PRO A 121 14.39 -7.98 23.93
C PRO A 121 15.76 -7.36 23.67
N MET A 122 15.81 -6.04 23.46
CA MET A 122 17.05 -5.27 23.35
C MET A 122 17.35 -4.54 24.68
N THR A 123 17.37 -5.29 25.78
CA THR A 123 17.52 -4.75 27.14
C THR A 123 18.81 -3.97 27.38
N ASP A 124 19.86 -4.27 26.59
CA ASP A 124 21.14 -3.55 26.65
C ASP A 124 21.02 -2.07 26.28
N CYS A 125 20.06 -1.73 25.41
CA CYS A 125 19.81 -0.37 24.94
C CYS A 125 18.48 0.20 25.41
N PHE A 126 17.50 -0.67 25.68
CA PHE A 126 16.16 -0.33 26.10
C PHE A 126 15.79 -1.21 27.30
N PRO A 127 16.10 -0.80 28.55
CA PRO A 127 15.95 -1.66 29.73
C PRO A 127 14.54 -2.20 29.97
N ASN A 128 13.51 -1.52 29.43
CA ASN A 128 12.11 -1.90 29.54
C ASN A 128 11.55 -2.57 28.27
N ASP A 129 12.39 -2.85 27.27
CA ASP A 129 11.97 -3.58 26.08
C ASP A 129 11.69 -5.03 26.45
N ASP A 130 10.43 -5.44 26.37
CA ASP A 130 9.97 -6.80 26.63
C ASP A 130 9.99 -7.69 25.38
N GLY A 131 10.37 -7.11 24.23
CA GLY A 131 10.40 -7.79 22.94
C GLY A 131 9.01 -8.12 22.39
N VAL A 132 7.94 -7.51 22.89
CA VAL A 132 6.56 -7.76 22.43
C VAL A 132 5.99 -6.51 21.77
N ASP A 133 5.68 -6.63 20.49
CA ASP A 133 5.05 -5.54 19.73
C ASP A 133 3.58 -5.91 19.42
N THR A 134 2.66 -4.97 19.64
CA THR A 134 1.24 -5.13 19.34
C THR A 134 0.80 -4.13 18.27
N PHE A 135 0.27 -4.66 17.17
CA PHE A 135 -0.26 -3.88 16.06
C PHE A 135 -1.78 -4.02 16.00
N VAL A 136 -2.49 -2.94 15.69
CA VAL A 136 -3.95 -2.91 15.59
C VAL A 136 -4.37 -2.09 14.38
N LYS A 137 -5.16 -2.69 13.49
CA LYS A 137 -5.87 -2.02 12.40
C LYS A 137 -7.35 -2.40 12.40
N SER A 138 -8.14 -1.71 11.60
CA SER A 138 -9.54 -2.05 11.39
C SER A 138 -9.81 -2.31 9.92
N ILE A 139 -10.78 -3.20 9.66
CA ILE A 139 -11.26 -3.54 8.33
C ILE A 139 -12.79 -3.59 8.38
N ASP A 140 -13.47 -2.97 7.44
CA ASP A 140 -14.93 -3.09 7.28
C ASP A 140 -15.28 -4.22 6.31
N VAL A 141 -15.91 -5.27 6.82
CA VAL A 141 -16.35 -6.42 6.02
C VAL A 141 -17.77 -6.19 5.57
N ILE A 142 -17.91 -5.78 4.32
CA ILE A 142 -19.16 -5.33 3.73
C ILE A 142 -19.76 -6.39 2.83
N LYS A 143 -21.10 -6.35 2.70
CA LYS A 143 -21.84 -7.35 1.94
C LYS A 143 -21.43 -7.30 0.47
N ASN A 144 -21.13 -8.45 -0.12
CA ASN A 144 -20.89 -8.59 -1.54
C ASN A 144 -22.10 -8.08 -2.32
N TRP A 145 -21.83 -7.23 -3.30
CA TRP A 145 -22.86 -6.52 -4.05
C TRP A 145 -23.47 -7.32 -5.19
N ASN A 146 -23.20 -8.63 -5.27
CA ASN A 146 -23.80 -9.54 -6.24
C ASN A 146 -25.34 -9.58 -6.11
N GLY A 147 -26.02 -8.62 -6.77
CA GLY A 147 -27.47 -8.54 -6.90
C GLY A 147 -28.10 -7.16 -6.63
N ASN A 148 -27.42 -6.22 -5.97
CA ASN A 148 -27.90 -4.84 -5.81
C ASN A 148 -26.74 -3.87 -5.55
N GLN A 149 -25.99 -3.55 -6.60
CA GLN A 149 -24.76 -2.72 -6.52
C GLN A 149 -25.05 -1.21 -6.40
N ALA A 150 -26.32 -0.80 -6.29
CA ALA A 150 -26.70 0.59 -6.05
C ALA A 150 -26.05 1.16 -4.77
N ASN A 151 -25.78 0.31 -3.78
CA ASN A 151 -25.13 0.68 -2.52
C ASN A 151 -23.64 0.33 -2.47
N SER A 152 -23.01 0.02 -3.60
CA SER A 152 -21.56 -0.21 -3.63
C SER A 152 -20.83 1.07 -3.18
N PRO A 153 -19.78 0.98 -2.34
CA PRO A 153 -18.98 2.11 -1.88
C PRO A 153 -18.26 2.83 -3.02
N ILE A 154 -18.10 2.17 -4.17
CA ILE A 154 -17.55 2.80 -5.37
C ILE A 154 -18.60 3.56 -6.19
N THR A 155 -19.90 3.36 -5.94
CA THR A 155 -20.97 4.07 -6.65
C THR A 155 -20.97 5.55 -6.30
N GLY A 156 -20.90 6.40 -7.31
CA GLY A 156 -20.82 7.84 -7.18
C GLY A 156 -19.90 8.47 -8.23
N THR A 157 -19.71 9.77 -8.09
CA THR A 157 -18.84 10.56 -8.96
C THR A 157 -17.50 10.79 -8.27
N TRP A 158 -16.42 10.49 -8.99
CA TRP A 158 -15.04 10.52 -8.52
C TRP A 158 -14.25 11.50 -9.36
N LYS A 159 -13.42 12.30 -8.70
CA LYS A 159 -12.48 13.21 -9.36
C LYS A 159 -11.06 12.70 -9.16
N GLY A 160 -10.18 12.86 -10.14
CA GLY A 160 -8.78 12.45 -9.99
C GLY A 160 -7.94 12.81 -11.20
N ASN A 161 -6.66 12.44 -11.18
CA ASN A 161 -5.72 12.71 -12.27
C ASN A 161 -5.19 11.40 -12.88
N SER A 162 -4.58 11.51 -14.05
CA SER A 162 -3.94 10.38 -14.71
C SER A 162 -2.44 10.45 -14.52
N THR A 163 -1.80 9.32 -14.18
CA THR A 163 -0.34 9.25 -14.18
C THR A 163 0.25 9.39 -15.58
N GLN A 164 -0.53 9.12 -16.63
CA GLN A 164 -0.07 9.20 -18.03
C GLN A 164 -0.39 10.54 -18.71
N PHE A 165 -1.46 11.23 -18.29
CA PHE A 165 -1.90 12.51 -18.88
C PHE A 165 -1.68 13.73 -17.96
N GLY A 166 -0.73 13.62 -17.02
CA GLY A 166 -0.36 14.68 -16.07
C GLY A 166 -1.49 15.07 -15.10
N ASP A 167 -1.41 16.30 -14.57
CA ASP A 167 -2.36 16.85 -13.59
C ASP A 167 -3.74 17.21 -14.17
N THR A 168 -4.08 16.71 -15.36
CA THR A 168 -5.41 16.90 -15.92
C THR A 168 -6.41 16.21 -15.01
N LEU A 169 -7.35 16.98 -14.47
CA LEU A 169 -8.42 16.49 -13.61
C LEU A 169 -9.52 15.86 -14.47
N TYR A 170 -9.91 14.64 -14.12
CA TYR A 170 -10.98 13.88 -14.75
C TYR A 170 -12.07 13.60 -13.72
N GLU A 171 -13.30 13.57 -14.21
CA GLU A 171 -14.45 13.16 -13.43
C GLU A 171 -15.04 11.89 -14.05
N VAL A 172 -15.18 10.86 -13.23
CA VAL A 172 -15.65 9.53 -13.60
C VAL A 172 -16.82 9.17 -12.72
N SER A 173 -17.88 8.61 -13.28
CA SER A 173 -19.06 8.21 -12.50
C SER A 173 -19.28 6.71 -12.56
N PHE A 174 -19.35 6.08 -11.40
CA PHE A 174 -19.77 4.70 -11.25
C PHE A 174 -21.24 4.66 -10.86
N TYR A 175 -22.05 3.89 -11.58
CA TYR A 175 -23.46 3.74 -11.28
C TYR A 175 -23.92 2.32 -11.55
N TYR A 176 -24.93 1.87 -10.82
CA TYR A 176 -25.57 0.58 -11.06
C TYR A 176 -26.77 0.76 -11.97
N ASP A 177 -26.76 0.07 -13.12
CA ASP A 177 -27.93 -0.04 -13.97
C ASP A 177 -28.81 -1.18 -13.45
N THR A 178 -29.96 -0.82 -12.86
CA THR A 178 -30.89 -1.79 -12.26
C THR A 178 -31.57 -2.69 -13.30
N ILE A 179 -31.69 -2.23 -14.55
CA ILE A 179 -32.30 -3.01 -15.63
C ILE A 179 -31.31 -4.07 -16.11
N LYS A 180 -30.07 -3.65 -16.37
CA LYS A 180 -28.99 -4.55 -16.84
C LYS A 180 -28.35 -5.36 -15.71
N LYS A 181 -28.64 -4.99 -14.46
CA LYS A 181 -28.09 -5.60 -13.24
C LYS A 181 -26.56 -5.60 -13.20
N ALA A 182 -25.93 -4.54 -13.70
CA ALA A 182 -24.49 -4.38 -13.75
C ALA A 182 -24.07 -2.97 -13.35
N THR A 183 -22.87 -2.85 -12.77
CA THR A 183 -22.23 -1.55 -12.56
C THR A 183 -21.71 -1.07 -13.91
N TYR A 184 -21.71 0.24 -14.11
CA TYR A 184 -21.14 0.91 -15.25
C TYR A 184 -20.24 2.04 -14.80
N ILE A 185 -19.24 2.33 -15.61
CA ILE A 185 -18.38 3.51 -15.46
C ILE A 185 -18.60 4.44 -16.65
N LYS A 186 -18.79 5.72 -16.33
CA LYS A 186 -18.99 6.83 -17.25
C LYS A 186 -17.81 7.78 -17.25
N ASN A 187 -17.58 8.43 -18.38
CA ASN A 187 -16.56 9.46 -18.57
C ASN A 187 -15.11 8.99 -18.33
N LEU A 188 -14.84 7.69 -18.51
CA LEU A 188 -13.48 7.15 -18.48
C LEU A 188 -12.75 7.54 -19.78
N LEU A 189 -12.32 8.80 -19.85
CA LEU A 189 -11.48 9.46 -20.87
C LEU A 189 -11.79 9.28 -22.36
N ARG A 190 -11.46 10.33 -23.12
CA ARG A 190 -11.65 10.48 -24.57
C ARG A 190 -10.62 9.67 -25.35
N THR A 191 -10.72 8.35 -25.36
CA THR A 191 -10.36 7.67 -26.61
C THR A 191 -11.62 7.61 -27.45
N ASN A 192 -11.52 7.83 -28.75
CA ASN A 192 -12.66 7.69 -29.68
C ASN A 192 -13.23 6.25 -29.67
N CYS A 193 -12.60 5.35 -28.91
CA CYS A 193 -12.92 3.96 -28.71
C CYS A 193 -13.94 3.68 -27.60
N PHE A 194 -14.20 4.61 -26.68
CA PHE A 194 -15.21 4.39 -25.64
C PHE A 194 -16.59 4.81 -26.13
N ASP A 195 -17.59 3.97 -25.85
CA ASP A 195 -18.95 4.47 -25.66
C ASP A 195 -19.07 4.99 -24.23
N ASP A 196 -20.02 5.89 -23.97
CA ASP A 196 -20.13 6.63 -22.72
C ASP A 196 -20.23 5.72 -21.47
N ASP A 197 -20.61 4.44 -21.65
CA ASP A 197 -20.87 3.48 -20.58
C ASP A 197 -20.06 2.18 -20.77
N ILE A 198 -19.20 1.85 -19.80
CA ILE A 198 -18.47 0.57 -19.79
C ILE A 198 -19.04 -0.33 -18.70
N SER A 199 -19.47 -1.55 -19.06
CA SER A 199 -20.02 -2.53 -18.10
C SER A 199 -18.91 -3.11 -17.22
N LEU A 200 -19.19 -3.17 -15.94
CA LEU A 200 -18.29 -3.56 -14.87
C LEU A 200 -18.87 -4.84 -14.22
N GLY A 201 -18.13 -5.97 -14.27
CA GLY A 201 -18.46 -7.27 -13.65
C GLY A 201 -18.29 -7.42 -12.11
N TYR A 202 -17.13 -7.13 -11.50
CA TYR A 202 -16.84 -7.26 -10.04
C TYR A 202 -15.75 -6.29 -9.53
N ILE A 203 -15.54 -6.09 -8.21
CA ILE A 203 -14.50 -5.18 -7.61
C ILE A 203 -13.13 -5.25 -8.29
N VAL A 204 -12.71 -6.45 -8.69
CA VAL A 204 -11.69 -6.65 -9.73
C VAL A 204 -12.41 -6.82 -11.05
N TRP A 205 -12.53 -5.73 -11.80
CA TRP A 205 -13.26 -5.68 -13.04
C TRP A 205 -12.34 -6.19 -14.15
N ALA A 206 -12.80 -7.18 -14.91
CA ALA A 206 -12.44 -7.24 -16.30
C ALA A 206 -13.72 -7.04 -17.10
N GLY A 207 -13.63 -6.19 -18.11
CA GLY A 207 -14.67 -6.08 -19.10
C GLY A 207 -14.04 -6.02 -20.48
N GLN A 208 -14.81 -6.48 -21.45
CA GLN A 208 -14.50 -6.31 -22.85
C GLN A 208 -15.53 -5.36 -23.42
N GLY A 209 -15.06 -4.26 -24.00
CA GLY A 209 -15.90 -3.37 -24.79
C GLY A 209 -15.49 -3.44 -26.25
N ARG A 210 -16.48 -3.35 -27.13
CA ARG A 210 -16.25 -3.32 -28.58
C ARG A 210 -16.95 -2.10 -29.14
N LYS A 211 -16.16 -1.23 -29.76
CA LYS A 211 -16.66 -0.22 -30.71
C LYS A 211 -16.14 -0.61 -32.09
N THR A 212 -16.86 -0.23 -33.14
CA THR A 212 -16.62 -0.68 -34.53
C THR A 212 -15.17 -0.58 -35.01
N ASP A 213 -14.36 0.30 -34.40
CA ASP A 213 -12.97 0.55 -34.79
C ASP A 213 -11.93 0.31 -33.67
N CYS A 214 -12.35 -0.21 -32.50
CA CYS A 214 -11.45 -0.52 -31.38
C CYS A 214 -11.88 -1.77 -30.61
N VAL A 215 -10.96 -2.70 -30.40
CA VAL A 215 -11.13 -3.85 -29.49
C VAL A 215 -10.38 -3.53 -28.23
N PHE A 216 -11.05 -3.39 -27.08
CA PHE A 216 -10.33 -3.16 -25.84
C PHE A 216 -10.69 -4.19 -24.78
N ASP A 217 -9.64 -4.72 -24.17
CA ASP A 217 -9.70 -5.52 -22.96
C ASP A 217 -9.21 -4.64 -21.81
N PHE A 218 -10.10 -4.23 -20.92
CA PHE A 218 -9.71 -3.46 -19.74
C PHE A 218 -9.83 -4.32 -18.49
N ILE A 219 -8.82 -4.23 -17.61
CA ILE A 219 -8.92 -4.71 -16.23
C ILE A 219 -9.01 -3.51 -15.31
N ALA A 220 -10.20 -2.96 -15.10
CA ALA A 220 -10.37 -1.97 -14.04
C ALA A 220 -10.28 -2.68 -12.69
N GLN A 221 -9.47 -2.22 -11.75
CA GLN A 221 -9.53 -2.79 -10.40
C GLN A 221 -9.73 -1.67 -9.41
N THR A 222 -10.92 -1.62 -8.84
CA THR A 222 -11.28 -0.56 -7.90
C THR A 222 -10.96 -1.03 -6.50
N PHE A 223 -9.92 -0.48 -5.90
CA PHE A 223 -9.73 -0.56 -4.47
C PHE A 223 -10.42 0.63 -3.85
N VAL A 224 -11.12 0.44 -2.73
CA VAL A 224 -11.44 1.55 -1.85
C VAL A 224 -10.29 1.62 -0.86
N ASP A 225 -9.45 2.64 -0.98
CA ASP A 225 -8.38 2.87 -0.01
C ASP A 225 -8.80 3.82 1.12
N ASN A 226 -7.88 3.98 2.07
CA ASN A 226 -7.95 4.83 3.26
C ASN A 226 -8.23 6.33 3.03
N LYS A 227 -8.45 6.78 1.79
CA LYS A 227 -8.71 8.19 1.43
C LYS A 227 -9.97 8.42 0.62
N ASP A 228 -10.85 7.41 0.52
CA ASP A 228 -11.84 7.38 -0.56
C ASP A 228 -11.11 7.60 -1.88
N SER A 229 -10.20 6.69 -2.24
CA SER A 229 -9.60 6.69 -3.56
C SER A 229 -9.93 5.40 -4.30
N ILE A 230 -10.03 5.50 -5.61
CA ILE A 230 -10.21 4.40 -6.55
C ILE A 230 -9.06 4.42 -7.54
N VAL A 231 -8.28 3.34 -7.58
CA VAL A 231 -7.36 3.13 -8.70
C VAL A 231 -8.14 2.47 -9.85
N ILE A 232 -7.82 2.81 -11.09
CA ILE A 232 -8.34 2.13 -12.28
C ILE A 232 -7.17 1.94 -13.23
N ASP A 233 -6.72 0.71 -13.34
CA ASP A 233 -5.80 0.33 -14.41
C ASP A 233 -6.64 -0.09 -15.63
N TYR A 234 -6.18 0.18 -16.85
CA TYR A 234 -6.78 -0.45 -18.02
C TYR A 234 -5.79 -0.57 -19.16
N ARG A 235 -6.13 -1.45 -20.11
CA ARG A 235 -5.43 -1.62 -21.37
C ARG A 235 -6.40 -1.32 -22.50
N VAL A 236 -5.93 -0.61 -23.51
CA VAL A 236 -6.68 -0.43 -24.77
C VAL A 236 -5.86 -1.10 -25.85
N GLU A 237 -6.47 -2.05 -26.56
CA GLU A 237 -5.87 -2.58 -27.78
C GLU A 237 -6.40 -1.73 -28.96
N GLY A 238 -5.50 -1.14 -29.72
CA GLY A 238 -5.86 -0.39 -30.92
C GLY A 238 -5.80 -1.29 -32.16
N PRO A 239 -6.32 -0.83 -33.32
CA PRO A 239 -6.09 -1.51 -34.61
C PRO A 239 -4.62 -1.55 -35.05
N SER A 240 -3.72 -0.86 -34.32
CA SER A 240 -2.27 -0.91 -34.49
C SER A 240 -1.62 -1.62 -33.29
N PRO A 241 -0.60 -2.48 -33.48
CA PRO A 241 -0.07 -3.41 -32.46
C PRO A 241 0.68 -2.77 -31.29
N GLN A 242 0.51 -1.46 -31.05
CA GLN A 242 1.07 -0.79 -29.89
C GLN A 242 0.11 -0.93 -28.71
N TYR A 243 0.36 -1.94 -27.88
CA TYR A 243 -0.31 -2.06 -26.59
C TYR A 243 0.14 -0.92 -25.68
N LEU A 244 -0.77 0.01 -25.39
CA LEU A 244 -0.53 1.04 -24.38
C LEU A 244 -1.25 0.62 -23.10
N TRP A 245 -0.46 0.31 -22.06
CA TRP A 245 -0.97 0.23 -20.70
C TRP A 245 -1.14 1.65 -20.19
N THR A 246 -2.36 1.96 -19.74
CA THR A 246 -2.67 3.26 -19.18
C THR A 246 -3.22 3.07 -17.78
N ARG A 247 -2.50 3.60 -16.80
CA ARG A 247 -2.92 3.64 -15.39
C ARG A 247 -3.60 4.97 -15.07
N TYR A 248 -4.72 4.88 -14.37
CA TYR A 248 -5.36 6.00 -13.73
C TYR A 248 -5.44 5.77 -12.23
N ARG A 249 -5.11 6.82 -11.48
CA ARG A 249 -5.35 6.84 -10.05
C ARG A 249 -6.38 7.92 -9.79
N PHE A 250 -7.63 7.52 -9.61
CA PHE A 250 -8.67 8.45 -9.20
C PHE A 250 -8.60 8.60 -7.68
N THR A 251 -8.10 9.74 -7.22
CA THR A 251 -8.13 10.09 -5.80
C THR A 251 -9.20 11.14 -5.59
N GLY A 252 -10.38 10.71 -5.15
CA GLY A 252 -11.55 11.57 -5.17
C GLY A 252 -12.48 11.34 -4.01
N LYS A 253 -12.80 12.40 -3.28
CA LYS A 253 -13.92 12.36 -2.33
C LYS A 253 -15.22 12.05 -3.07
N ARG A 254 -15.98 11.10 -2.52
CA ARG A 254 -17.38 10.88 -2.88
C ARG A 254 -18.16 12.17 -2.61
N ASN A 255 -18.78 12.74 -3.65
CA ASN A 255 -19.78 13.80 -3.48
C ASN A 255 -21.12 13.20 -3.02
#